data_AF-A0A3B9YI13-F1
#
_entry.id   AF-A0A3B9YI13-F1
#
_cell.length_a   1.000
_cell.length_b   1.000
_cell.length_c   1.000
_cell.angle_alpha   90.00
_cell.angle_beta   90.00
_cell.angle_gamma   90.00
#
_symmetry.space_group_name_H-M   'P 1'
#
loop_
_entity.id
_entity.type
_entity.pdbx_description
1 polymer ?
#
loop_
_entity_poly.entity_id
_entity_poly.type
_entity_poly.pdbx_seq_one_letter_code
_entity_poly.pdbx_strand_id
1 'polypeptide(L)'
;MKLPKAALWGGGAAFALFFLWLGWTLGGKLGAPEPFETDVVMLKSRNIFERASAAHSLGESGDKRALQPLIEALDDPVDAVRLNAAAALGKLGSPAAIDPLKRCLDSESSDLRQRAAMALAELGEDVVVSTSSRSR
;
A
#
# COMPACT_ATOMS: atom_id res chain seq x y z
N MET A 1 13.93 38.95 3.32
CA MET A 1 14.76 37.76 3.64
C MET A 1 14.57 36.73 2.54
N LYS A 2 15.68 36.17 2.04
CA LYS A 2 15.75 35.29 0.86
C LYS A 2 15.30 33.87 1.23
N LEU A 3 14.43 33.27 0.42
CA LEU A 3 14.10 31.84 0.49
C LEU A 3 15.35 31.02 0.12
N PRO A 4 15.72 29.95 0.86
CA PRO A 4 16.77 29.05 0.41
C PRO A 4 16.25 28.08 -0.66
N LYS A 5 17.03 27.95 -1.73
CA LYS A 5 16.87 26.95 -2.80
C LYS A 5 17.46 25.61 -2.34
N ALA A 6 16.68 24.55 -2.55
CA ALA A 6 17.08 23.13 -2.62
C ALA A 6 17.64 22.45 -1.37
N ALA A 7 16.94 21.40 -0.95
CA ALA A 7 17.49 20.17 -0.41
C ALA A 7 16.51 19.05 -0.86
N LEU A 8 16.61 18.55 -2.09
CA LEU A 8 17.44 17.39 -2.49
C LEU A 8 17.44 16.28 -1.43
N TRP A 9 16.60 15.28 -1.68
CA TRP A 9 16.41 14.05 -0.93
C TRP A 9 17.70 13.23 -0.82
N GLY A 10 17.94 12.62 0.35
CA GLY A 10 18.93 11.57 0.52
C GLY A 10 19.00 11.03 1.96
N GLY A 11 18.49 9.82 2.19
CA GLY A 11 18.89 8.97 3.32
C GLY A 11 17.98 8.94 4.55
N GLY A 12 17.75 7.73 5.06
CA GLY A 12 16.75 7.30 6.06
C GLY A 12 16.84 7.85 7.49
N ALA A 13 17.42 9.03 7.72
CA ALA A 13 17.35 9.73 9.00
C ALA A 13 16.81 11.17 8.87
N ALA A 14 16.87 11.78 7.67
CA ALA A 14 16.36 13.12 7.43
C ALA A 14 14.83 13.20 7.52
N PHE A 15 14.12 12.10 7.25
CA PHE A 15 12.67 12.02 7.37
C PHE A 15 12.18 12.06 8.83
N ALA A 16 12.85 11.33 9.72
CA ALA A 16 12.49 11.32 11.15
C ALA A 16 12.73 12.67 11.81
N LEU A 17 13.82 13.35 11.43
CA LEU A 17 14.14 14.69 11.94
C LEU A 17 13.25 15.78 11.34
N PHE A 18 12.70 15.57 10.14
CA PHE A 18 11.71 16.48 9.56
C PHE A 18 10.43 16.52 10.40
N PHE A 19 9.92 15.37 10.88
CA PHE A 19 8.76 15.34 11.77
C PHE A 19 9.05 15.81 13.20
N LEU A 20 10.26 15.60 13.70
CA LEU A 20 10.70 16.15 15.00
C LEU A 20 10.88 17.68 14.94
N TRP A 21 11.38 18.23 13.83
CA TRP A 21 11.54 19.68 13.64
C TRP A 21 10.22 20.38 13.33
N LEU A 22 9.40 19.81 12.43
CA LEU A 22 8.09 20.38 12.05
C LEU A 22 7.06 20.26 13.21
N GLY A 23 7.17 19.20 14.02
CA GLY A 23 6.26 18.94 15.14
C GLY A 23 6.44 19.83 16.37
N TRP A 24 7.65 20.35 16.61
CA TRP A 24 7.92 21.24 17.75
C TRP A 24 7.61 22.72 17.45
N THR A 25 7.66 23.15 16.18
CA THR A 25 7.49 24.57 15.81
C THR A 25 6.04 24.99 15.53
N LEU A 26 5.14 24.04 15.26
CA LEU A 26 3.75 24.33 14.84
C LEU A 26 2.69 24.04 15.92
N GLY A 27 3.08 23.96 17.19
CA GLY A 27 2.14 24.05 18.31
C GLY A 27 1.08 22.94 18.38
N GLY A 28 1.38 21.88 19.11
CA GLY A 28 0.40 21.22 19.97
C GLY A 28 -0.91 20.75 19.33
N LYS A 29 -0.85 19.69 18.52
CA LYS A 29 -1.91 18.67 18.42
C LYS A 29 -1.28 17.40 17.88
N LEU A 30 -0.73 16.57 18.77
CA LEU A 30 -0.43 15.18 18.45
C LEU A 30 -1.78 14.44 18.34
N GLY A 31 -2.47 14.63 17.22
CA GLY A 31 -3.46 13.68 16.77
C GLY A 31 -2.74 12.35 16.55
N ALA A 32 -3.35 11.23 16.95
CA ALA A 32 -2.85 9.91 16.60
C ALA A 32 -2.54 9.87 15.08
N PRO A 33 -1.50 9.14 14.64
CA PRO A 33 -1.27 8.96 13.21
C PRO A 33 -2.59 8.59 12.53
N GLU A 34 -2.89 9.24 11.41
CA GLU A 34 -4.11 8.97 10.63
C GLU A 34 -4.25 7.45 10.40
N PRO A 35 -5.47 6.89 10.35
CA PRO A 35 -5.68 5.43 10.25
C PRO A 35 -4.84 4.77 9.15
N PHE A 36 -4.70 5.44 8.01
CA PHE A 36 -3.84 5.01 6.90
C PHE A 36 -2.36 4.86 7.29
N GLU A 37 -1.77 5.87 7.94
CA GLU A 37 -0.35 5.85 8.34
C GLU A 37 -0.10 4.78 9.41
N THR A 38 -1.08 4.59 10.29
CA THR A 38 -1.05 3.51 11.29
C THR A 38 -1.00 2.14 10.60
N ASP A 39 -1.88 1.89 9.63
CA ASP A 39 -1.91 0.60 8.93
C ASP A 39 -0.62 0.34 8.13
N VAL A 40 -0.06 1.36 7.48
CA VAL A 40 1.25 1.24 6.80
C VAL A 40 2.35 0.80 7.76
N VAL A 41 2.37 1.35 8.99
CA VAL A 41 3.33 0.91 10.03
C VAL A 41 3.02 -0.53 10.48
N MET A 42 1.73 -0.87 10.66
CA MET A 42 1.30 -2.18 11.13
C MET A 42 1.61 -3.31 10.15
N LEU A 43 1.75 -3.04 8.85
CA LEU A 43 2.27 -4.01 7.88
C LEU A 43 3.66 -4.56 8.22
N LYS A 44 4.43 -3.91 9.09
CA LYS A 44 5.75 -4.39 9.54
C LYS A 44 5.72 -4.92 10.98
N SER A 45 4.53 -5.09 11.57
CA SER A 45 4.39 -5.60 12.93
C SER A 45 4.88 -7.05 13.06
N ARG A 46 5.39 -7.40 14.24
CA ARG A 46 5.69 -8.80 14.59
C ARG A 46 4.41 -9.63 14.71
N ASN A 47 3.28 -9.00 15.01
CA ASN A 47 2.00 -9.66 15.14
C ASN A 47 1.39 -9.92 13.75
N ILE A 48 1.17 -11.20 13.45
CA ILE A 48 0.61 -11.64 12.17
C ILE A 48 -0.81 -11.07 11.92
N PHE A 49 -1.60 -10.91 12.99
CA PHE A 49 -2.97 -10.43 12.89
C PHE A 49 -3.00 -8.93 12.57
N GLU A 50 -2.08 -8.15 13.15
CA GLU A 50 -1.94 -6.73 12.84
C GLU A 50 -1.52 -6.51 11.39
N ARG A 51 -0.55 -7.30 10.89
CA ARG A 51 -0.15 -7.22 9.47
C ARG A 51 -1.29 -7.57 8.52
N ALA A 52 -1.99 -8.67 8.80
CA ALA A 52 -3.11 -9.11 7.97
C ALA A 52 -4.27 -8.10 7.99
N SER A 53 -4.60 -7.56 9.17
CA SER A 53 -5.62 -6.52 9.34
C SER A 53 -5.23 -5.23 8.61
N ALA A 54 -3.97 -4.80 8.70
CA ALA A 54 -3.48 -3.62 8.02
C ALA A 54 -3.57 -3.76 6.50
N ALA A 55 -3.16 -4.90 5.94
CA ALA A 55 -3.29 -5.17 4.51
C ALA A 55 -4.75 -5.10 4.05
N HIS A 56 -5.67 -5.63 4.85
CA HIS A 56 -7.10 -5.56 4.56
C HIS A 56 -7.63 -4.12 4.60
N SER A 57 -7.40 -3.40 5.71
CA SER A 57 -7.84 -2.01 5.90
C SER A 57 -7.31 -1.07 4.81
N LEU A 58 -6.05 -1.23 4.40
CA LEU A 58 -5.45 -0.46 3.32
C LEU A 58 -6.16 -0.72 1.97
N GLY A 59 -6.57 -1.96 1.70
CA GLY A 59 -7.40 -2.27 0.54
C GLY A 59 -8.76 -1.61 0.58
N GLU A 60 -9.46 -1.68 1.73
CA GLU A 60 -10.78 -1.05 1.91
C GLU A 60 -10.72 0.48 1.82
N SER A 61 -9.59 1.09 2.15
CA SER A 61 -9.42 2.54 2.06
C SER A 61 -9.49 3.05 0.61
N GLY A 62 -9.13 2.22 -0.37
CA GLY A 62 -9.00 2.62 -1.77
C GLY A 62 -7.92 3.69 -2.03
N ASP A 63 -7.11 4.05 -1.03
CA ASP A 63 -6.08 5.07 -1.17
C ASP A 63 -4.89 4.53 -1.97
N LYS A 64 -4.61 5.13 -3.13
CA LYS A 64 -3.51 4.74 -4.01
C LYS A 64 -2.13 4.80 -3.36
N ARG A 65 -1.98 5.54 -2.26
CA ARG A 65 -0.75 5.53 -1.45
C ARG A 65 -0.45 4.13 -0.86
N ALA A 66 -1.46 3.27 -0.70
CA ALA A 66 -1.30 1.90 -0.22
C ALA A 66 -0.60 0.97 -1.22
N LEU A 67 -0.50 1.35 -2.50
CA LEU A 67 0.00 0.49 -3.57
C LEU A 67 1.37 -0.13 -3.23
N GLN A 68 2.36 0.71 -2.91
CA GLN A 68 3.72 0.23 -2.67
C GLN A 68 3.82 -0.60 -1.37
N PRO A 69 3.24 -0.16 -0.23
CA PRO A 69 3.18 -0.99 0.98
C PRO A 69 2.52 -2.36 0.76
N LEU A 70 1.43 -2.42 0.00
CA LEU A 70 0.73 -3.67 -0.30
C LEU A 70 1.53 -4.57 -1.25
N ILE A 71 2.25 -4.01 -2.24
CA ILE A 71 3.16 -4.79 -3.09
C ILE A 71 4.24 -5.45 -2.24
N GLU A 72 4.82 -4.74 -1.27
CA GLU A 72 5.81 -5.33 -0.36
C GLU A 72 5.20 -6.42 0.53
N ALA A 73 3.92 -6.28 0.92
CA ALA A 73 3.22 -7.27 1.73
C ALA A 73 2.91 -8.58 0.98
N LEU A 74 3.03 -8.61 -0.36
CA LEU A 74 2.97 -9.85 -1.13
C LEU A 74 4.14 -10.79 -0.85
N ASP A 75 5.24 -10.29 -0.29
CA ASP A 75 6.42 -11.09 0.05
C ASP A 75 6.42 -11.51 1.55
N ASP A 76 5.30 -11.32 2.27
CA ASP A 76 5.19 -11.69 3.68
C ASP A 76 5.35 -13.22 3.87
N PRO A 77 6.08 -13.66 4.91
CA PRO A 77 6.22 -15.09 5.19
C PRO A 77 4.89 -15.79 5.50
N VAL A 78 3.85 -15.05 5.90
CA VAL A 78 2.55 -15.61 6.27
C VAL A 78 1.55 -15.47 5.11
N ASP A 79 1.03 -16.62 4.66
CA ASP A 79 0.06 -16.72 3.57
C ASP A 79 -1.16 -15.80 3.74
N ALA A 80 -1.71 -15.71 4.96
CA ALA A 80 -2.86 -14.84 5.24
C ALA A 80 -2.58 -13.36 4.92
N VAL A 81 -1.35 -12.88 5.17
CA VAL A 81 -0.96 -11.50 4.86
C VAL A 81 -0.84 -11.33 3.35
N ARG A 82 -0.19 -12.27 2.65
CA ARG A 82 -0.06 -12.25 1.19
C ARG A 82 -1.42 -12.28 0.48
N LEU A 83 -2.36 -13.09 0.98
CA LEU A 83 -3.72 -13.18 0.47
C LEU A 83 -4.47 -11.86 0.60
N ASN A 84 -4.39 -11.21 1.77
CA ASN A 84 -5.01 -9.91 2.00
C ASN A 84 -4.36 -8.83 1.12
N ALA A 85 -3.04 -8.84 0.99
CA ALA A 85 -2.33 -7.91 0.11
C ALA A 85 -2.74 -8.07 -1.36
N ALA A 86 -2.83 -9.32 -1.86
CA ALA A 86 -3.28 -9.59 -3.22
C ALA A 86 -4.72 -9.13 -3.47
N ALA A 87 -5.62 -9.40 -2.52
CA ALA A 87 -7.01 -8.94 -2.59
C ALA A 87 -7.10 -7.41 -2.59
N ALA A 88 -6.35 -6.75 -1.71
CA ALA A 88 -6.31 -5.30 -1.58
C ALA A 88 -5.79 -4.63 -2.86
N LEU A 89 -4.79 -5.22 -3.51
CA LEU A 89 -4.24 -4.72 -4.77
C LEU A 89 -5.23 -4.82 -5.94
N GLY A 90 -6.04 -5.89 -6.00
CA GLY A 90 -7.14 -6.02 -6.97
C GLY A 90 -8.16 -4.89 -6.81
N LYS A 91 -8.63 -4.69 -5.57
CA LYS A 91 -9.56 -3.61 -5.20
C LYS A 91 -9.02 -2.21 -5.49
N LEU A 92 -7.71 -2.01 -5.34
CA LEU A 92 -7.09 -0.70 -5.57
C LEU A 92 -7.15 -0.27 -7.05
N GLY A 93 -7.37 -1.19 -7.99
CA GLY A 93 -7.58 -0.84 -9.40
C GLY A 93 -6.32 -0.36 -10.12
N SER A 94 -5.13 -0.47 -9.50
CA SER A 94 -3.91 0.11 -10.06
C SER A 94 -3.24 -0.84 -11.07
N PRO A 95 -3.04 -0.44 -12.35
CA PRO A 95 -2.33 -1.27 -13.32
C PRO A 95 -0.90 -1.62 -12.91
N ALA A 96 -0.28 -0.82 -12.04
CA ALA A 96 1.05 -1.10 -11.50
C ALA A 96 1.09 -2.33 -10.57
N ALA A 97 -0.07 -2.84 -10.12
CA ALA A 97 -0.15 -4.08 -9.36
C ALA A 97 -0.12 -5.35 -10.24
N ILE A 98 -0.25 -5.23 -11.57
CA ILE A 98 -0.35 -6.37 -12.49
C ILE A 98 0.89 -7.26 -12.42
N ASP A 99 2.08 -6.69 -12.56
CA ASP A 99 3.31 -7.50 -12.58
C ASP A 99 3.62 -8.16 -11.22
N PRO A 100 3.47 -7.46 -10.07
CA PRO A 100 3.54 -8.10 -8.76
C PRO A 100 2.57 -9.26 -8.59
N LEU A 101 1.29 -9.08 -8.98
CA LEU A 101 0.27 -10.12 -8.87
C LEU A 101 0.54 -11.31 -9.80
N LYS A 102 1.10 -11.08 -11.00
CA LYS A 102 1.52 -12.17 -11.90
C LYS A 102 2.55 -13.09 -11.26
N ARG A 103 3.53 -12.54 -10.51
CA ARG A 103 4.50 -13.38 -9.78
C ARG A 103 3.83 -14.28 -8.75
N CYS A 104 2.72 -13.85 -8.15
CA CYS A 104 1.97 -14.66 -7.19
C CYS A 104 1.24 -15.85 -7.85
N LEU A 105 1.04 -15.85 -9.18
CA LEU A 105 0.48 -16.99 -9.92
C LEU A 105 1.45 -18.18 -9.95
N ASP A 106 2.74 -17.95 -9.75
CA ASP A 106 3.77 -18.99 -9.69
C ASP A 106 4.05 -19.45 -8.25
N SER A 107 3.27 -18.99 -7.26
CA SER A 107 3.44 -19.38 -5.86
C SER A 107 3.09 -20.85 -5.63
N GLU A 108 3.81 -21.51 -4.72
CA GLU A 108 3.47 -22.86 -4.24
C GLU A 108 2.08 -22.90 -3.57
N SER A 109 1.66 -21.79 -2.94
CA SER A 109 0.38 -21.68 -2.26
C SER A 109 -0.78 -21.59 -3.25
N SER A 110 -1.61 -22.63 -3.29
CA SER A 110 -2.78 -22.69 -4.19
C SER A 110 -3.76 -21.55 -3.95
N ASP A 111 -3.98 -21.19 -2.69
CA ASP A 111 -4.88 -20.11 -2.32
C ASP A 111 -4.36 -18.76 -2.83
N LEU A 112 -3.04 -18.55 -2.76
CA LEU A 112 -2.43 -17.32 -3.27
C LEU A 112 -2.52 -17.22 -4.79
N ARG A 113 -2.29 -18.33 -5.50
CA ARG A 113 -2.47 -18.38 -6.96
C ARG A 113 -3.89 -18.01 -7.35
N GLN A 114 -4.88 -18.62 -6.68
CA GLN A 114 -6.29 -18.33 -6.93
C GLN A 114 -6.63 -16.86 -6.64
N ARG A 115 -6.17 -16.34 -5.50
CA ARG A 115 -6.44 -14.94 -5.13
C ARG A 115 -5.80 -13.96 -6.11
N ALA A 116 -4.57 -14.21 -6.55
CA ALA A 116 -3.87 -13.38 -7.52
C ALA A 116 -4.58 -13.38 -8.89
N ALA A 117 -5.09 -14.54 -9.33
CA ALA A 117 -5.87 -14.62 -10.56
C ALA A 117 -7.18 -13.80 -10.47
N MET A 118 -7.87 -13.86 -9.32
CA MET A 118 -9.07 -13.04 -9.08
C MET A 118 -8.73 -11.54 -9.09
N ALA A 119 -7.68 -11.12 -8.38
CA ALA A 119 -7.26 -9.73 -8.33
C ALA A 119 -6.89 -9.19 -9.73
N LEU A 120 -6.22 -10.00 -10.55
CA LEU A 120 -5.91 -9.64 -11.94
C LEU A 120 -7.18 -9.50 -12.81
N ALA A 121 -8.19 -10.33 -12.58
CA ALA A 121 -9.48 -10.21 -13.27
C ALA A 121 -10.21 -8.91 -12.87
N GLU A 122 -10.24 -8.58 -11.57
CA GLU A 122 -10.80 -7.32 -11.05
C GLU A 122 -10.12 -6.09 -11.70
N LEU A 123 -8.78 -6.11 -11.82
CA LEU A 123 -8.04 -5.06 -12.52
C LEU A 123 -8.39 -4.98 -14.01
N GLY A 124 -8.61 -6.14 -14.65
CA GLY A 124 -9.02 -6.21 -16.06
C GLY A 124 -10.40 -5.58 -16.31
N GLU A 125 -11.37 -5.82 -15.42
CA GLU A 125 -12.70 -5.21 -15.52
C GLU A 125 -12.65 -3.69 -15.33
N ASP A 126 -11.88 -3.19 -14.36
CA ASP A 126 -11.77 -1.75 -14.09
C ASP A 126 -11.10 -0.99 -15.27
N VAL A 127 -10.10 -1.59 -15.91
CA VAL A 127 -9.46 -1.03 -17.12
C VAL A 127 -10.43 -0.97 -18.30
N VAL A 128 -11.28 -1.97 -18.48
CA VAL A 128 -12.28 -2.00 -19.56
C VAL A 128 -13.40 -0.98 -19.32
N VAL A 129 -13.87 -0.83 -18.06
CA VAL A 129 -14.91 0.14 -17.72
C VAL A 129 -14.39 1.58 -17.86
N SER A 130 -13.18 1.87 -17.38
CA SER A 130 -12.56 3.20 -17.46
C SER A 130 -12.25 3.66 -18.89
N THR A 131 -12.00 2.73 -19.82
CA THR A 131 -11.81 3.04 -21.25
C THR A 131 -13.14 3.24 -22.00
N SER A 132 -14.19 2.51 -21.64
CA SER A 132 -15.53 2.65 -22.25
C SER A 132 -16.21 3.99 -21.94
N SER A 133 -15.90 4.61 -20.79
CA SER A 133 -16.46 5.92 -20.40
C SER A 133 -15.82 7.12 -21.11
N ARG A 134 -14.67 6.95 -21.77
CA ARG A 134 -13.94 8.02 -22.47
C ARG A 134 -14.31 8.18 -23.96
N SER A 135 -15.26 7.38 -24.44
CA SER A 135 -15.62 7.26 -25.87
C SER A 135 -17.03 7.75 -26.22
N ARG A 136 -17.61 8.69 -25.46
CA ARG A 136 -18.90 9.33 -25.78
C ARG A 136 -18.83 10.84 -25.72
#